data_AF-A0AAD9VDV8-F1
#
_entry.id   AF-A0AAD9VDV8-F1
#
_cell.length_a   1.000
_cell.length_b   1.000
_cell.length_c   1.000
_cell.angle_alpha   90.00
_cell.angle_beta   90.00
_cell.angle_gamma   90.00
#
_symmetry.space_group_name_H-M   'P 1'
#
loop_
_entity.id
_entity.type
_entity.pdbx_description
1 polymer ?
#
loop_
_entity_poly.entity_id
_entity_poly.type
_entity_poly.pdbx_seq_one_letter_code
_entity_poly.pdbx_strand_id
1 'polypeptide(L)'
;MGELVRYKSLLIKNDARCQVTINFYHNWDVVCWLRHASNVIRPGTTFSRSHKKGCRIELIARFESDSEKGKKVLSKPQAWASDQSIRITDNLDIEMNTLTSEEKKSCLRKKNRGEELASLEAGGCNLYNILRLNMKEVRAMAKKEQDEEIKKAYYREIKIWHRYCNPDGDDDIAREVIMAYEILGNREKRARYNNMADYDSGWLSMRRFKAIFFPECETMAQRLAWIKRMGFLALTVGIRNHRSICK
;
A
#
# COMPACT_ATOMS: atom_id res chain seq x y z
N MET A 1 33.74 -3.51 6.06
CA MET A 1 33.05 -2.22 6.27
C MET A 1 32.05 -2.05 5.14
N GLY A 2 30.77 -2.32 5.38
CA GLY A 2 29.74 -2.10 4.36
C GLY A 2 29.53 -0.61 4.17
N GLU A 3 29.59 -0.11 2.93
CA GLU A 3 29.20 1.26 2.63
C GLU A 3 27.79 1.51 3.20
N LEU A 4 27.69 2.46 4.13
CA LEU A 4 26.42 3.01 4.58
C LEU A 4 25.70 3.54 3.34
N VAL A 5 24.72 2.77 2.84
CA VAL A 5 23.93 3.16 1.67
C VAL A 5 23.25 4.50 1.97
N ARG A 6 23.80 5.58 1.42
CA ARG A 6 23.35 6.93 1.69
C ARG A 6 22.07 7.19 0.92
N TYR A 7 20.94 7.03 1.60
CA TYR A 7 19.64 7.43 1.06
C TYR A 7 19.54 8.94 0.96
N LYS A 8 18.92 9.39 -0.13
CA LYS A 8 18.48 10.77 -0.34
C LYS A 8 17.01 10.85 0.03
N SER A 9 16.62 11.86 0.78
CA SER A 9 15.25 12.09 1.26
C SER A 9 14.63 13.32 0.56
N LEU A 10 13.37 13.20 0.18
CA LEU A 10 12.58 14.25 -0.44
C LEU A 10 11.32 14.44 0.40
N LEU A 11 11.10 15.66 0.85
CA LEU A 11 9.86 16.06 1.52
C LEU A 11 9.19 17.13 0.66
N ILE A 12 7.89 17.01 0.44
CA ILE A 12 7.10 17.97 -0.32
C ILE A 12 5.91 18.38 0.54
N LYS A 13 5.76 19.67 0.80
CA LYS A 13 4.61 20.24 1.52
C LYS A 13 3.76 21.00 0.51
N ASN A 14 2.53 20.54 0.31
CA ASN A 14 1.59 21.19 -0.61
C ASN A 14 0.66 22.10 0.19
N ASP A 15 1.01 23.38 0.32
CA ASP A 15 0.14 24.35 0.98
C ASP A 15 -0.92 24.91 0.02
N ALA A 16 -0.73 24.71 -1.30
CA ALA A 16 -1.68 25.16 -2.30
C ALA A 16 -3.05 24.48 -2.18
N ARG A 17 -4.08 25.22 -2.60
CA ARG A 17 -5.48 24.74 -2.68
C ARG A 17 -5.73 23.73 -3.79
N CYS A 18 -4.76 23.43 -4.64
CA CYS A 18 -4.88 22.51 -5.76
C CYS A 18 -4.10 21.21 -5.54
N GLN A 19 -4.45 20.16 -6.29
CA GLN A 19 -3.71 18.91 -6.27
C GLN A 19 -2.39 19.06 -7.02
N VAL A 20 -1.30 18.57 -6.46
CA VAL A 20 0.00 18.53 -7.12
C VAL A 20 0.37 17.09 -7.43
N THR A 21 0.68 16.80 -8.69
CA THR A 21 1.25 15.52 -9.09
C THR A 21 2.76 15.62 -9.13
N ILE A 22 3.44 14.70 -8.46
CA ILE A 22 4.87 14.46 -8.64
C ILE A 22 5.08 13.27 -9.58
N ASN A 23 5.79 13.51 -10.69
CA ASN A 23 6.24 12.46 -11.59
C ASN A 23 7.70 12.11 -11.28
N PHE A 24 8.04 10.83 -11.38
CA PHE A 24 9.40 10.33 -11.20
C PHE A 24 9.90 9.69 -12.49
N TYR A 25 11.10 10.11 -12.90
CA TYR A 25 11.81 9.63 -14.08
C TYR A 25 13.12 8.98 -13.68
N HIS A 26 13.59 8.03 -14.48
CA HIS A 26 14.91 7.44 -14.25
C HIS A 26 16.02 8.45 -14.57
N ASN A 27 17.17 8.34 -13.90
CA ASN A 27 18.30 9.23 -14.17
C ASN A 27 18.90 9.04 -15.57
N TRP A 28 18.80 7.84 -16.14
CA TRP A 28 19.27 7.54 -17.50
C TRP A 28 18.34 8.09 -18.58
N ASP A 29 17.07 8.36 -18.23
CA ASP A 29 16.09 8.93 -19.15
C ASP A 29 16.27 10.45 -19.18
N VAL A 30 17.25 10.88 -19.97
CA VAL A 30 17.64 12.30 -20.07
C VAL A 30 16.50 13.14 -20.65
N VAL A 31 15.67 12.54 -21.51
CA VAL A 31 14.53 13.19 -22.18
C VAL A 31 13.27 13.16 -21.29
N CYS A 32 13.27 12.37 -20.21
CA CYS A 32 12.15 12.19 -19.30
C CYS A 32 10.88 11.73 -20.03
N TRP A 33 11.01 10.77 -20.93
CA TRP A 33 9.88 10.25 -21.70
C TRP A 33 9.10 9.15 -20.95
N LEU A 34 9.81 8.37 -20.13
CA LEU A 34 9.29 7.21 -19.41
C LEU A 34 9.16 7.50 -17.91
N ARG A 35 7.94 7.85 -17.50
CA ARG A 35 7.56 7.93 -16.09
C ARG A 35 7.48 6.53 -15.50
N HIS A 36 8.25 6.25 -14.45
CA HIS A 36 8.19 4.96 -13.75
C HIS A 36 7.31 4.98 -12.50
N ALA A 37 7.00 6.18 -11.98
CA ALA A 37 6.08 6.35 -10.87
C ALA A 37 5.47 7.76 -10.88
N SER A 38 4.27 7.90 -10.33
CA SER A 38 3.64 9.19 -10.07
C SER A 38 2.84 9.13 -8.77
N ASN A 39 2.85 10.21 -7.99
CA ASN A 39 2.02 10.34 -6.79
C ASN A 39 1.25 11.66 -6.83
N VAL A 40 0.02 11.64 -6.32
CA VAL A 40 -0.82 12.82 -6.17
C VAL A 40 -0.76 13.29 -4.73
N ILE A 41 -0.40 14.55 -4.54
CA ILE A 41 -0.30 15.24 -3.26
C ILE A 41 -1.53 16.12 -3.15
N ARG A 42 -2.38 15.85 -2.16
CA ARG A 42 -3.61 16.60 -1.93
C ARG A 42 -3.30 17.99 -1.32
N PRO A 43 -4.21 18.96 -1.46
CA PRO A 43 -4.09 20.25 -0.77
C PRO A 43 -3.88 20.06 0.74
N GLY A 44 -2.97 20.82 1.33
CA GLY A 44 -2.65 20.80 2.76
C GLY A 44 -1.95 19.52 3.26
N THR A 45 -1.48 18.65 2.37
CA THR A 45 -0.82 17.39 2.74
C THR A 45 0.67 17.40 2.44
N THR A 46 1.40 16.48 3.07
CA THR A 46 2.84 16.31 2.88
C THR A 46 3.14 14.97 2.25
N PHE A 47 4.11 14.94 1.34
CA PHE A 47 4.61 13.75 0.69
C PHE A 47 6.08 13.56 1.02
N SER A 48 6.48 12.34 1.38
CA SER A 48 7.85 12.01 1.73
C SER A 48 8.33 10.77 0.99
N ARG A 49 9.54 10.80 0.43
CA ARG A 49 10.15 9.64 -0.22
C ARG A 49 11.66 9.60 0.01
N SER A 50 12.21 8.40 0.19
CA SER A 50 13.66 8.20 0.32
C SER A 50 14.18 7.20 -0.73
N HIS A 51 15.21 7.58 -1.49
CA HIS A 51 15.74 6.79 -2.61
C HIS A 51 17.27 6.67 -2.60
N LYS A 52 17.82 5.53 -3.05
CA LYS A 52 19.28 5.24 -3.00
C LYS A 52 20.08 6.18 -3.92
N LYS A 53 19.66 6.28 -5.18
CA LYS A 53 20.42 7.01 -6.22
C LYS A 53 19.85 8.41 -6.52
N GLY A 54 18.76 8.79 -5.86
CA GLY A 54 17.92 9.91 -6.32
C GLY A 54 17.22 9.57 -7.65
N CYS A 55 16.36 10.44 -8.13
CA CYS A 55 15.74 10.32 -9.45
C CYS A 55 15.43 11.71 -10.01
N ARG A 56 14.95 11.81 -11.25
CA ARG A 56 14.46 13.09 -11.77
C ARG A 56 13.00 13.26 -11.37
N ILE A 57 12.64 14.45 -10.93
CA ILE A 57 11.30 14.79 -10.46
C ILE A 57 10.73 15.95 -11.26
N GLU A 58 9.42 15.90 -11.49
CA GLU A 58 8.66 16.97 -12.13
C GLU A 58 7.39 17.20 -11.32
N LEU A 59 7.02 18.47 -11.13
CA LEU A 59 5.86 18.87 -10.34
C LEU A 59 4.83 19.55 -11.24
N ILE A 60 3.60 19.06 -11.20
CA ILE A 60 2.49 19.55 -12.02
C ILE A 60 1.30 19.83 -11.11
N ALA A 61 0.86 21.08 -11.04
CA ALA A 61 -0.41 21.44 -10.42
C ALA A 61 -1.57 21.09 -11.36
N ARG A 62 -2.63 20.51 -10.79
CA ARG A 62 -3.89 20.23 -11.48
C ARG A 62 -5.02 20.99 -10.79
N PHE A 63 -5.79 21.71 -11.60
CA PHE A 63 -7.00 22.39 -11.19
C PHE A 63 -8.20 21.52 -11.53
N GLU A 64 -9.26 21.64 -10.74
CA GLU A 64 -10.46 20.81 -10.83
C GLU A 64 -11.39 21.18 -12.00
N SER A 65 -10.93 21.99 -12.97
CA SER A 65 -11.75 22.43 -14.11
C SER A 65 -11.70 21.45 -15.28
N ASP A 66 -12.88 21.17 -15.86
CA ASP A 66 -13.20 20.18 -16.92
C ASP A 66 -12.49 20.36 -18.29
N SER A 67 -11.46 21.20 -18.39
CA SER A 67 -10.75 21.40 -19.66
C SER A 67 -9.28 20.96 -19.57
N GLU A 68 -8.74 20.43 -20.66
CA GLU A 68 -7.33 20.04 -20.80
C GLU A 68 -6.33 21.18 -20.48
N LYS A 69 -6.81 22.42 -20.34
CA LYS A 69 -6.06 23.62 -19.91
C LYS A 69 -5.86 23.74 -18.39
N GLY A 70 -6.41 22.83 -17.58
CA GLY A 70 -6.33 22.84 -16.11
C GLY A 70 -5.02 22.33 -15.49
N LYS A 71 -3.88 22.37 -16.21
CA LYS A 71 -2.59 21.88 -15.72
C LYS A 71 -1.51 22.96 -15.81
N LYS A 72 -0.82 23.23 -14.71
CA LYS A 72 0.35 24.13 -14.66
C LYS A 72 1.58 23.33 -14.25
N VAL A 73 2.60 23.29 -15.11
CA VAL A 73 3.90 22.72 -14.76
C VAL A 73 4.57 23.69 -13.78
N LEU A 74 4.75 23.25 -12.55
CA LEU A 74 5.39 24.05 -11.50
C LEU A 74 6.92 23.96 -11.60
N SER A 75 7.42 22.75 -11.90
CA SER A 75 8.85 22.50 -12.05
C SER A 75 9.08 21.53 -13.21
N LYS A 76 9.98 21.91 -14.12
CA LYS A 76 10.48 21.02 -15.18
C LYS A 76 11.27 19.86 -14.56
N PRO A 77 11.43 18.74 -15.28
CA PRO A 77 12.19 17.60 -14.78
C PRO A 77 13.59 18.01 -14.28
N GLN A 78 13.82 17.88 -12.98
CA GLN A 78 15.06 18.26 -12.32
C GLN A 78 15.64 17.09 -11.52
N ALA A 79 16.96 17.06 -11.37
CA ALA A 79 17.63 15.99 -10.64
C ALA A 79 17.46 16.18 -9.13
N TRP A 80 16.79 15.22 -8.47
CA TRP A 80 16.82 15.09 -7.02
C TRP A 80 18.12 14.37 -6.61
N ALA A 81 19.16 15.16 -6.39
CA ALA A 81 20.51 14.68 -6.14
C ALA A 81 20.93 14.73 -4.66
N SER A 82 20.20 15.43 -3.79
CA SER A 82 20.49 15.60 -2.36
C SER A 82 19.22 15.58 -1.51
N ASP A 83 19.36 15.65 -0.18
CA ASP A 83 18.22 15.78 0.72
C ASP A 83 17.54 17.14 0.52
N GLN A 84 16.26 17.17 0.12
CA GLN A 84 15.56 18.39 -0.30
C GLN A 84 14.12 18.46 0.22
N SER A 85 13.75 19.62 0.75
CA SER A 85 12.41 19.94 1.22
C SER A 85 11.82 20.97 0.26
N ILE A 86 10.71 20.61 -0.39
CA ILE A 86 10.04 21.46 -1.37
C ILE A 86 8.71 21.91 -0.75
N ARG A 87 8.51 23.21 -0.65
CA ARG A 87 7.23 23.78 -0.23
C ARG A 87 6.57 24.44 -1.43
N ILE A 88 5.31 24.10 -1.67
CA ILE A 88 4.49 24.67 -2.74
C ILE A 88 3.51 25.60 -2.06
N THR A 89 3.67 26.91 -2.28
CA THR A 89 2.86 27.94 -1.66
C THR A 89 1.47 28.05 -2.31
N ASP A 90 0.56 28.77 -1.67
CA ASP A 90 -0.77 29.07 -2.22
C ASP A 90 -0.73 29.72 -3.62
N ASN A 91 0.31 30.52 -3.88
CA ASN A 91 0.52 31.19 -5.18
C ASN A 91 1.16 30.27 -6.23
N LEU A 92 1.41 29.00 -5.89
CA LEU A 92 2.08 28.00 -6.71
C LEU A 92 3.57 28.29 -6.95
N ASP A 93 4.19 29.05 -6.05
CA ASP A 93 5.63 29.24 -6.03
C ASP A 93 6.31 28.06 -5.31
N ILE A 94 7.52 27.73 -5.74
CA ILE A 94 8.30 26.62 -5.20
C ILE A 94 9.43 27.19 -4.34
N GLU A 95 9.38 26.89 -3.05
CA GLU A 95 10.47 27.15 -2.11
C GLU A 95 11.26 25.86 -1.90
N MET A 96 12.57 25.92 -2.13
CA MET A 96 13.48 24.80 -1.90
C MET A 96 14.33 25.05 -0.67
N ASN A 97 14.23 24.14 0.29
CA ASN A 97 14.95 24.18 1.54
C ASN A 97 15.74 22.89 1.75
N THR A 98 16.76 22.96 2.62
CA THR A 98 17.47 21.75 3.07
C THR A 98 16.61 21.03 4.10
N LEU A 99 16.53 19.69 4.03
CA LEU A 99 15.81 18.91 5.04
C LEU A 99 16.43 19.12 6.42
N THR A 100 15.58 19.25 7.43
CA THR A 100 16.04 19.17 8.82
C THR A 100 16.43 17.73 9.17
N SER A 101 17.26 17.56 10.19
CA SER A 101 17.65 16.24 10.71
C SER A 101 16.44 15.39 11.14
N GLU A 102 15.40 16.02 11.66
CA GLU A 102 14.15 15.37 12.09
C GLU A 102 13.30 14.91 10.90
N GLU A 103 13.08 15.79 9.92
CA GLU A 103 12.38 15.45 8.68
C GLU A 103 13.08 14.29 7.96
N LYS A 104 14.40 14.27 7.98
CA LYS A 104 15.20 13.20 7.37
C LYS A 104 15.00 11.87 8.10
N LYS A 105 15.02 11.88 9.44
CA LYS A 105 14.73 10.69 10.25
C LYS A 105 13.33 10.15 9.96
N SER A 106 12.32 11.02 9.88
CA SER A 106 10.95 10.63 9.54
C SER A 106 10.87 9.96 8.15
N CYS A 107 11.47 10.58 7.12
CA CYS A 107 11.51 10.02 5.76
C CYS A 107 12.21 8.65 5.71
N LEU A 108 13.29 8.47 6.46
CA LEU A 108 13.99 7.19 6.55
C LEU A 108 13.16 6.14 7.29
N ARG A 109 12.48 6.53 8.37
CA ARG A 109 11.62 5.63 9.15
C ARG A 109 10.50 5.03 8.31
N LYS A 110 9.79 5.85 7.52
CA LYS A 110 8.74 5.37 6.60
C LYS A 110 9.29 4.43 5.53
N LYS A 111 10.46 4.77 5.00
CA LYS A 111 11.12 3.99 3.97
C LYS A 111 11.60 2.62 4.49
N ASN A 112 12.21 2.59 5.67
CA ASN A 112 12.63 1.35 6.32
C ASN A 112 11.42 0.46 6.63
N ARG A 113 10.30 1.04 7.10
CA ARG A 113 9.03 0.30 7.24
C ARG A 113 8.61 -0.33 5.91
N GLY A 114 8.61 0.43 4.81
CA GLY A 114 8.25 -0.10 3.50
C GLY A 114 9.13 -1.26 3.04
N GLU A 115 10.45 -1.17 3.26
CA GLU A 115 11.40 -2.25 2.94
C GLU A 115 11.17 -3.49 3.81
N GLU A 116 10.87 -3.30 5.10
CA GLU A 116 10.52 -4.38 6.02
C GLU A 116 9.20 -5.07 5.65
N LEU A 117 8.16 -4.29 5.33
CA LEU A 117 6.88 -4.85 4.89
C LEU A 117 7.00 -5.65 3.58
N ALA A 118 7.86 -5.19 2.67
CA ALA A 118 8.15 -5.88 1.42
C ALA A 118 8.99 -7.15 1.63
N SER A 119 9.83 -7.22 2.67
CA SER A 119 10.65 -8.40 2.97
C SER A 119 9.88 -9.51 3.68
N LEU A 120 8.76 -9.20 4.34
CA LEU A 120 7.97 -10.18 5.10
C LEU A 120 7.30 -11.25 4.22
N GLU A 121 6.99 -11.01 2.94
CA GLU A 121 6.54 -12.05 1.99
C GLU A 121 6.86 -11.75 0.51
N ALA A 122 7.17 -12.80 -0.27
CA ALA A 122 7.54 -12.77 -1.69
C ALA A 122 6.38 -12.45 -2.68
N GLY A 123 5.35 -11.72 -2.24
CA GLY A 123 4.10 -11.54 -3.00
C GLY A 123 3.28 -10.28 -2.73
N GLY A 124 3.88 -9.24 -2.12
CA GLY A 124 3.23 -7.94 -1.88
C GLY A 124 2.81 -7.70 -0.42
N CYS A 125 2.45 -6.45 -0.11
CA CYS A 125 2.01 -6.04 1.23
C CYS A 125 0.63 -6.62 1.57
N ASN A 126 0.59 -7.74 2.27
CA ASN A 126 -0.64 -8.31 2.82
C ASN A 126 -1.04 -7.56 4.14
N LEU A 127 -2.29 -7.65 4.59
CA LEU A 127 -2.75 -6.99 5.82
C LEU A 127 -2.04 -7.47 7.10
N TYR A 128 -1.54 -8.70 7.13
CA TYR A 128 -0.76 -9.22 8.26
C TYR A 128 0.58 -8.51 8.36
N ASN A 129 1.24 -8.25 7.23
CA ASN A 129 2.51 -7.54 7.18
C ASN A 129 2.35 -6.14 7.77
N ILE A 130 1.24 -5.43 7.50
CA ILE A 130 0.97 -4.10 8.09
C ILE A 130 1.04 -4.13 9.62
N LEU A 131 0.59 -5.22 10.24
CA LEU A 131 0.67 -5.46 11.69
C LEU A 131 1.97 -6.15 12.12
N ARG A 132 2.95 -6.29 11.22
CA ARG A 132 4.21 -7.03 11.39
C ARG A 132 4.01 -8.48 11.80
N LEU A 133 2.99 -9.11 11.23
CA LEU A 133 2.66 -10.52 11.45
C LEU A 133 2.91 -11.33 10.20
N ASN A 134 3.31 -12.59 10.38
CA ASN A 134 3.36 -13.57 9.31
C ASN A 134 2.00 -14.27 9.18
N MET A 135 1.40 -14.22 8.00
CA MET A 135 0.08 -14.80 7.76
C MET A 135 0.03 -16.31 8.04
N LYS A 136 1.08 -17.05 7.69
CA LYS A 136 1.11 -18.51 7.88
C LYS A 136 1.21 -18.88 9.35
N GLU A 137 2.08 -18.19 10.08
CA GLU A 137 2.28 -18.43 11.52
C GLU A 137 1.01 -18.14 12.29
N VAL A 138 0.36 -17.00 12.02
CA VAL A 138 -0.91 -16.66 12.67
C VAL A 138 -1.99 -17.68 12.30
N ARG A 139 -2.12 -18.09 11.04
CA ARG A 139 -3.13 -19.09 10.65
C ARG A 139 -2.91 -20.47 11.27
N ALA A 140 -1.68 -20.80 11.69
CA ALA A 140 -1.39 -22.06 12.38
C ALA A 140 -1.81 -22.06 13.85
N MET A 141 -2.02 -20.88 14.46
CA MET A 141 -2.43 -20.73 15.85
C MET A 141 -3.92 -21.09 16.07
N ALA A 142 -4.28 -21.38 17.31
CA ALA A 142 -5.68 -21.54 17.70
C ALA A 142 -6.45 -20.22 17.54
N LYS A 143 -7.75 -20.26 17.21
CA LYS A 143 -8.54 -19.05 16.90
C LYS A 143 -8.48 -17.96 17.98
N LYS A 144 -8.48 -18.34 19.25
CA LYS A 144 -8.38 -17.40 20.37
C LYS A 144 -7.00 -16.74 20.42
N GLU A 145 -5.95 -17.52 20.23
CA GLU A 145 -4.57 -17.05 20.18
C GLU A 145 -4.33 -16.11 18.98
N GLN A 146 -4.94 -16.41 17.82
CA GLN A 146 -4.92 -15.51 16.67
C GLN A 146 -5.49 -14.14 17.00
N ASP A 147 -6.64 -14.10 17.69
CA ASP A 147 -7.29 -12.84 18.06
C ASP A 147 -6.42 -12.04 19.04
N GLU A 148 -5.79 -12.72 20.00
CA GLU A 148 -4.89 -12.11 20.96
C GLU A 148 -3.62 -11.56 20.29
N GLU A 149 -2.98 -12.31 19.38
CA GLU A 149 -1.77 -11.87 18.69
C GLU A 149 -2.06 -10.70 17.73
N ILE A 150 -3.17 -10.75 16.97
CA ILE A 150 -3.59 -9.65 16.10
C ILE A 150 -3.89 -8.39 16.91
N LYS A 151 -4.59 -8.52 18.05
CA LYS A 151 -4.90 -7.40 18.94
C LYS A 151 -3.63 -6.80 19.55
N LYS A 152 -2.70 -7.65 20.01
CA LYS A 152 -1.41 -7.23 20.56
C LYS A 152 -0.59 -6.49 19.51
N ALA A 153 -0.52 -7.02 18.30
CA ALA A 153 0.18 -6.42 17.17
C ALA A 153 -0.39 -5.05 16.81
N TYR A 154 -1.72 -4.92 16.74
CA TYR A 154 -2.40 -3.64 16.54
C TYR A 154 -2.00 -2.59 17.57
N TYR A 155 -2.04 -2.92 18.87
CA TYR A 155 -1.64 -1.96 19.90
C TYR A 155 -0.16 -1.59 19.84
N ARG A 156 0.73 -2.51 19.43
CA ARG A 156 2.14 -2.19 19.20
C ARG A 156 2.28 -1.13 18.11
N GLU A 157 1.66 -1.35 16.94
CA GLU A 157 1.79 -0.43 15.81
C GLU A 157 1.09 0.92 16.06
N ILE A 158 -0.08 0.95 16.68
CA ILE A 158 -0.77 2.21 16.99
C ILE A 158 0.03 3.09 17.96
N LYS A 159 0.67 2.50 18.97
CA LYS A 159 1.55 3.25 19.88
C LYS A 159 2.72 3.91 19.15
N ILE A 160 3.18 3.28 18.06
CA ILE A 160 4.33 3.73 17.27
C ILE A 160 3.94 4.84 16.30
N TRP A 161 2.76 4.76 15.67
CA TRP A 161 2.38 5.57 14.52
C TRP A 161 1.26 6.58 14.76
N HIS A 162 0.38 6.39 15.74
CA HIS A 162 -0.75 7.30 15.95
C HIS A 162 -0.28 8.57 16.68
N ARG A 163 -0.61 9.76 16.14
CA ARG A 163 -0.13 11.05 16.68
C ARG A 163 -0.43 11.27 18.17
N TYR A 164 -1.61 10.82 18.61
CA TYR A 164 -2.00 10.90 20.02
C TYR A 164 -1.08 10.10 20.95
N CYS A 165 -0.53 8.98 20.47
CA CYS A 165 0.37 8.12 21.25
C CYS A 165 1.84 8.49 21.08
N ASN A 166 2.19 9.00 19.90
CA ASN A 166 3.55 9.41 19.54
C ASN A 166 3.47 10.70 18.70
N PRO A 167 3.99 11.85 19.19
CA PRO A 167 4.00 13.11 18.44
C PRO A 167 4.67 12.99 17.06
N ASP A 168 5.68 12.12 16.92
CA ASP A 168 6.37 11.82 15.66
C ASP A 168 5.67 10.72 14.82
N GLY A 169 4.41 10.45 15.15
CA GLY A 169 3.55 9.51 14.46
C GLY A 169 3.22 9.95 13.03
N ASP A 170 2.76 8.99 12.24
CA ASP A 170 2.25 9.22 10.89
C ASP A 170 0.81 8.72 10.83
N ASP A 171 -0.15 9.65 10.72
CA ASP A 171 -1.57 9.35 10.75
C ASP A 171 -2.03 8.55 9.52
N ASP A 172 -1.33 8.66 8.39
CA ASP A 172 -1.65 7.84 7.22
C ASP A 172 -1.25 6.39 7.46
N ILE A 173 -0.08 6.16 8.06
CA ILE A 173 0.35 4.84 8.49
C ILE A 173 -0.57 4.30 9.60
N ALA A 174 -0.94 5.14 10.57
CA ALA A 174 -1.87 4.75 11.62
C ALA A 174 -3.22 4.31 11.02
N ARG A 175 -3.70 4.99 9.98
CA ARG A 175 -4.92 4.61 9.26
C ARG A 175 -4.81 3.25 8.59
N GLU A 176 -3.67 2.94 7.95
CA GLU A 176 -3.42 1.60 7.39
C GLU A 176 -3.47 0.52 8.49
N VAL A 177 -2.86 0.79 9.64
CA VAL A 177 -2.86 -0.12 10.80
C VAL A 177 -4.28 -0.34 11.33
N ILE A 178 -5.09 0.72 11.44
CA ILE A 178 -6.50 0.63 11.84
C ILE A 178 -7.28 -0.21 10.82
N MET A 179 -7.16 0.07 9.53
CA MET A 179 -7.85 -0.68 8.48
C MET A 179 -7.46 -2.18 8.49
N ALA A 180 -6.17 -2.48 8.68
CA ALA A 180 -5.71 -3.86 8.82
C ALA A 180 -6.37 -4.55 10.00
N TYR A 181 -6.44 -3.89 11.16
CA TYR A 181 -7.10 -4.44 12.35
C TYR A 181 -8.62 -4.53 12.22
N GLU A 182 -9.30 -3.62 11.51
CA GLU A 182 -10.75 -3.73 11.28
C GLU A 182 -11.12 -4.99 10.47
N ILE A 183 -10.27 -5.39 9.54
CA ILE A 183 -10.46 -6.59 8.72
C ILE A 183 -9.97 -7.82 9.50
N LEU A 184 -8.74 -7.79 10.01
CA LEU A 184 -8.13 -8.95 10.67
C LEU A 184 -8.71 -9.17 12.06
N GLY A 185 -9.04 -8.15 12.84
CA GLY A 185 -9.61 -8.31 14.18
C GLY A 185 -11.00 -8.98 14.18
N ASN A 186 -11.76 -8.86 13.10
CA ASN A 186 -13.05 -9.53 12.94
C ASN A 186 -12.88 -10.89 12.23
N ARG A 187 -13.23 -11.99 12.91
CA ARG A 187 -13.04 -13.36 12.37
C ARG A 187 -13.73 -13.59 11.02
N GLU A 188 -14.93 -13.07 10.81
CA GLU A 188 -15.66 -13.24 9.55
C GLU A 188 -14.98 -12.50 8.39
N LYS A 189 -14.56 -11.25 8.63
CA LYS A 189 -13.81 -10.44 7.64
C LYS A 189 -12.43 -11.06 7.37
N ARG A 190 -11.73 -11.54 8.41
CA ARG A 190 -10.45 -12.25 8.30
C ARG A 190 -10.57 -13.49 7.41
N ALA A 191 -11.58 -14.33 7.63
CA ALA A 191 -11.81 -15.52 6.80
C ALA A 191 -12.03 -15.16 5.32
N ARG A 192 -12.84 -14.11 5.05
CA ARG A 192 -13.00 -13.60 3.67
C ARG A 192 -11.69 -13.14 3.06
N TYR A 193 -10.90 -12.38 3.81
CA TYR A 193 -9.60 -11.90 3.38
C TYR A 193 -8.64 -13.07 3.09
N ASN A 194 -8.57 -14.07 3.97
CA ASN A 194 -7.73 -15.25 3.78
C ASN A 194 -8.11 -16.05 2.53
N ASN A 195 -9.41 -16.24 2.30
CA ASN A 195 -9.91 -16.91 1.09
C ASN A 195 -9.55 -16.14 -0.17
N MET A 196 -9.63 -14.81 -0.14
CA MET A 196 -9.22 -13.96 -1.27
C MET A 196 -7.72 -14.09 -1.55
N ALA A 197 -6.89 -13.97 -0.50
CA ALA A 197 -5.44 -14.11 -0.61
C ALA A 197 -5.02 -15.51 -1.13
N ASP A 198 -5.71 -16.56 -0.66
CA ASP A 198 -5.48 -17.91 -1.16
C ASP A 198 -5.97 -18.07 -2.61
N TYR A 199 -7.08 -17.43 -3.01
CA TYR A 199 -7.61 -17.46 -4.38
C TYR A 199 -6.71 -16.74 -5.39
N ASP A 200 -6.15 -15.59 -5.02
CA ASP A 200 -5.28 -14.76 -5.86
C ASP A 200 -3.88 -15.36 -6.04
N SER A 201 -3.58 -16.45 -5.34
CA SER A 201 -2.42 -17.25 -5.65
C SER A 201 -2.49 -17.83 -7.08
N GLY A 202 -1.33 -18.20 -7.64
CA GLY A 202 -1.21 -18.63 -9.03
C GLY A 202 -2.22 -19.71 -9.44
N TRP A 203 -2.58 -19.74 -10.73
CA TRP A 203 -3.69 -20.56 -11.26
C TRP A 203 -3.66 -22.03 -10.86
N LEU A 204 -2.46 -22.64 -10.81
CA LEU A 204 -2.26 -24.05 -10.47
C LEU A 204 -1.94 -24.29 -8.98
N SER A 205 -2.14 -23.30 -8.12
CA SER A 205 -1.76 -23.44 -6.72
C SER A 205 -2.79 -24.25 -5.91
N MET A 206 -2.29 -25.05 -4.98
CA MET A 206 -3.13 -25.73 -3.99
C MET A 206 -3.90 -24.77 -3.09
N ARG A 207 -3.41 -23.54 -2.89
CA ARG A 207 -4.11 -22.52 -2.10
C ARG A 207 -5.36 -22.04 -2.83
N ARG A 208 -5.25 -21.77 -4.13
CA ARG A 208 -6.39 -21.36 -4.96
C ARG A 208 -7.44 -22.46 -5.01
N PHE A 209 -6.98 -23.70 -5.20
CA PHE A 209 -7.87 -24.87 -5.13
C PHE A 209 -8.61 -24.93 -3.78
N LYS A 210 -7.88 -24.82 -2.66
CA LYS A 210 -8.46 -24.82 -1.32
C LYS A 210 -9.45 -23.65 -1.12
N ALA A 211 -9.14 -22.45 -1.61
CA ALA A 211 -10.04 -21.30 -1.52
C ALA A 211 -11.37 -21.50 -2.28
N ILE A 212 -11.35 -22.24 -3.38
CA ILE A 212 -12.56 -22.53 -4.19
C ILE A 212 -13.39 -23.63 -3.52
N PHE A 213 -12.75 -24.76 -3.19
CA PHE A 213 -13.46 -25.97 -2.78
C PHE A 213 -13.59 -26.14 -1.26
N PHE A 214 -12.71 -25.53 -0.48
CA PHE A 214 -12.67 -25.64 0.99
C PHE A 214 -12.34 -24.30 1.66
N PRO A 215 -13.13 -23.24 1.42
CA PRO A 215 -12.88 -21.92 1.98
C PRO A 215 -13.03 -21.90 3.50
N GLU A 216 -12.27 -21.03 4.15
CA GLU A 216 -12.47 -20.68 5.55
C GLU A 216 -13.84 -20.02 5.73
N CYS A 217 -14.67 -20.56 6.61
CA CYS A 217 -16.03 -20.05 6.88
C CYS A 217 -16.27 -19.99 8.38
N GLU A 218 -16.56 -18.80 8.89
CA GLU A 218 -16.87 -18.58 10.31
C GLU A 218 -18.35 -18.54 10.61
N THR A 219 -19.17 -18.04 9.68
CA THR A 219 -20.63 -17.97 9.86
C THR A 219 -21.35 -19.00 9.00
N MET A 220 -22.56 -19.39 9.42
CA MET A 220 -23.42 -20.27 8.61
C MET A 220 -23.82 -19.61 7.29
N ALA A 221 -23.99 -18.29 7.26
CA ALA A 221 -24.24 -17.54 6.04
C ALA A 221 -23.10 -17.72 5.01
N GLN A 222 -21.84 -17.68 5.44
CA GLN A 222 -20.69 -17.95 4.56
C GLN A 222 -20.70 -19.37 4.02
N ARG A 223 -21.00 -20.36 4.89
CA ARG A 223 -21.10 -21.78 4.47
C ARG A 223 -22.22 -21.99 3.46
N LEU A 224 -23.41 -21.43 3.70
CA LEU A 224 -24.55 -21.50 2.79
C LEU A 224 -24.24 -20.85 1.43
N ALA A 225 -23.59 -19.69 1.43
CA ALA A 225 -23.17 -19.01 0.22
C ALA A 225 -22.18 -19.86 -0.60
N TRP A 226 -21.25 -20.55 0.07
CA TRP A 226 -20.33 -21.49 -0.57
C TRP A 226 -21.06 -22.72 -1.12
N ILE A 227 -21.93 -23.37 -0.35
CA ILE A 227 -22.73 -24.52 -0.80
C ILE A 227 -23.52 -24.16 -2.06
N LYS A 228 -24.17 -22.98 -2.07
CA LYS A 228 -24.91 -22.49 -3.22
C LYS A 228 -24.01 -22.31 -4.45
N ARG A 229 -22.81 -21.75 -4.30
CA ARG A 229 -21.82 -21.65 -5.39
C ARG A 229 -21.41 -23.03 -5.93
N MET A 230 -21.17 -24.00 -5.05
CA MET A 230 -20.80 -25.36 -5.45
C MET A 230 -21.93 -26.07 -6.20
N GLY A 231 -23.18 -25.87 -5.78
CA GLY A 231 -24.36 -26.39 -6.49
C GLY A 231 -24.46 -25.86 -7.92
N PHE A 232 -24.27 -24.55 -8.12
CA PHE A 232 -24.23 -23.97 -9.48
C PHE A 232 -23.07 -24.48 -10.33
N LEU A 233 -21.87 -24.65 -9.73
CA LEU A 233 -20.72 -25.21 -10.43
C LEU A 233 -21.05 -26.62 -10.96
N ALA A 234 -21.65 -27.48 -10.13
CA ALA A 234 -22.03 -28.83 -10.52
C ALA A 234 -23.06 -28.85 -11.67
N LEU A 235 -24.07 -27.97 -11.61
CA LEU A 235 -25.06 -27.84 -12.68
C LEU A 235 -24.43 -27.42 -14.02
N THR A 236 -23.52 -26.44 -14.01
CA THR A 236 -22.86 -25.97 -15.25
C THR A 236 -21.96 -27.03 -15.89
N VAL A 237 -21.26 -27.86 -15.09
CA VAL A 237 -20.47 -28.99 -15.61
C VAL A 237 -21.38 -30.09 -16.16
N GLY A 238 -22.48 -30.40 -15.48
CA GLY A 238 -23.46 -31.40 -15.94
C GLY A 238 -24.12 -31.05 -17.28
N ILE A 239 -24.44 -29.78 -17.52
CA ILE A 239 -25.00 -29.29 -18.79
C ILE A 239 -24.00 -29.44 -19.95
N ARG A 240 -22.70 -29.31 -19.68
CA ARG A 240 -21.65 -29.46 -20.70
C ARG A 240 -21.47 -30.91 -21.15
N ASN A 241 -21.56 -31.87 -20.22
CA ASN A 241 -21.44 -33.30 -20.53
C ASN A 241 -22.67 -33.85 -21.29
N HIS A 242 -23.86 -33.26 -21.11
CA HIS A 242 -25.04 -33.68 -21.87
C HIS A 242 -25.02 -33.24 -23.35
N ARG A 243 -24.29 -32.17 -23.70
CA ARG A 243 -24.14 -31.73 -25.10
C ARG A 243 -23.08 -32.50 -25.89
N SER A 244 -22.20 -33.28 -25.25
CA SER A 244 -21.20 -34.10 -25.94
C SER A 244 -21.65 -35.53 -26.23
N ILE A 245 -22.81 -35.96 -25.71
CA ILE A 245 -23.35 -37.32 -25.91
C ILE A 245 -24.33 -37.37 -27.11
N CYS A 246 -24.72 -36.20 -27.66
CA CYS A 246 -25.44 -36.12 -28.93
C CYS A 246 -24.46 -35.80 -30.07
N LYS A 247 -23.68 -36.79 -30.50
CA LYS A 247 -23.01 -36.82 -31.81
C LYS A 247 -23.07 -38.22 -32.37
#